data_AF-A0A4V5TML6-F1
#
_entry.id   AF-A0A4V5TML6-F1
#
_cell.length_a   1.000
_cell.length_b   1.000
_cell.length_c   1.000
_cell.angle_alpha   90.00
_cell.angle_beta   90.00
_cell.angle_gamma   90.00
#
_symmetry.space_group_name_H-M   'P 1'
#
loop_
_entity.id
_entity.type
_entity.pdbx_description
1 polymer ?
#
loop_
_entity_poly.entity_id
_entity_poly.type
_entity_poly.pdbx_seq_one_letter_code
_entity_poly.pdbx_strand_id
1 'polypeptide(L)' 'MLDLDKVFCLPMILAYYVCLILWILLLLALESSLLWALLNPLNFCLIFNIVFGITYQIKTKKKE' A
#
# COMPACT_ATOMS: atom_id res chain seq x y z
N MET A 1 -4.21 20.74 9.40
CA MET A 1 -4.81 19.95 8.30
C MET A 1 -3.66 19.29 7.57
N LEU A 2 -3.52 17.96 7.61
CA LEU A 2 -2.58 17.30 6.69
C LEU A 2 -3.12 17.52 5.27
N ASP A 3 -2.30 18.07 4.38
CA ASP A 3 -2.58 18.10 2.95
C ASP A 3 -2.60 16.65 2.44
N LEU A 4 -3.77 16.01 2.51
CA LEU A 4 -3.99 14.64 2.07
C LEU A 4 -3.59 14.46 0.59
N ASP A 5 -3.61 15.52 -0.21
CA ASP A 5 -3.14 15.54 -1.60
C ASP A 5 -1.63 15.31 -1.73
N LYS A 6 -0.82 15.75 -0.76
CA LYS A 6 0.63 15.47 -0.73
C LYS A 6 0.92 14.05 -0.23
N VAL A 7 0.08 13.54 0.68
CA VAL A 7 0.24 12.21 1.28
C VAL A 7 -0.17 11.11 0.32
N PHE A 8 -1.25 11.30 -0.43
CA PHE A 8 -1.76 10.33 -1.40
C PHE A 8 -1.42 10.73 -2.83
N CYS A 9 -0.18 11.15 -3.05
CA CYS A 9 0.34 11.38 -4.39
C CYS A 9 0.62 10.04 -5.09
N LEU A 10 0.49 10.02 -6.42
CA LEU A 10 0.76 8.85 -7.27
C LEU A 10 2.12 8.16 -6.99
N PRO A 11 3.25 8.88 -6.78
CA PRO A 11 4.51 8.25 -6.40
C PRO A 11 4.46 7.55 -5.02
N MET A 12 3.67 8.06 -4.07
CA MET A 12 3.49 7.40 -2.77
C MET A 12 2.75 6.06 -2.92
N ILE A 13 1.69 6.03 -3.73
CA ILE A 13 0.93 4.80 -4.03
C ILE A 13 1.86 3.77 -4.69
N LEU A 14 2.70 4.21 -5.63
CA LEU A 14 3.68 3.35 -6.28
C LEU A 14 4.71 2.80 -5.26
N ALA A 15 5.19 3.65 -4.34
CA ALA A 15 6.11 3.24 -3.29
C ALA A 15 5.50 2.19 -2.35
N TYR A 16 4.21 2.31 -1.99
CA TYR A 16 3.52 1.28 -1.22
C TYR A 16 3.46 -0.06 -1.97
N TYR A 17 3.26 -0.04 -3.29
CA TYR A 17 3.28 -1.24 -4.13
C TYR A 17 4.66 -1.91 -4.15
N VAL A 18 5.73 -1.12 -4.27
CA VAL A 18 7.11 -1.63 -4.22
C VAL A 18 7.42 -2.21 -2.84
N CYS A 19 7.05 -1.52 -1.76
CA CYS A 19 7.21 -2.04 -0.40
C CYS A 19 6.47 -3.37 -0.19
N LEU A 20 5.25 -3.52 -0.72
CA LEU A 20 4.49 -4.76 -0.63
C LEU A 20 5.24 -5.91 -1.32
N ILE A 21 5.77 -5.68 -2.53
CA ILE A 21 6.53 -6.69 -3.28
C ILE A 21 7.80 -7.08 -2.52
N LEU A 22 8.58 -6.10 -2.05
CA LEU A 22 9.80 -6.35 -1.27
C LEU A 22 9.49 -7.11 0.03
N TRP A 23 8.37 -6.80 0.68
CA TRP A 23 7.93 -7.49 1.89
C TRP A 23 7.56 -8.95 1.62
N ILE A 24 6.86 -9.23 0.52
CA ILE A 24 6.54 -10.61 0.11
C ILE A 24 7.82 -11.38 -0.22
N LEU A 25 8.77 -10.77 -0.94
CA LEU A 25 10.06 -11.39 -1.24
C LEU A 25 10.86 -11.69 0.03
N LEU A 26 10.83 -10.79 1.01
CA LEU A 26 11.46 -11.01 2.31
C LEU A 26 10.82 -12.20 3.04
N LEU A 27 9.49 -12.28 3.08
CA LEU A 27 8.76 -13.39 3.70
C LEU A 27 9.08 -14.73 3.01
N LEU A 28 9.22 -14.72 1.67
CA LEU A 28 9.62 -15.88 0.90
C LEU A 28 11.06 -16.31 1.23
N ALA A 29 11.99 -15.34 1.32
CA ALA A 29 13.39 -15.59 1.69
C ALA A 29 13.54 -16.08 3.14
N LEU A 30 12.61 -15.72 4.02
CA LEU A 30 12.56 -16.19 5.41
C LEU A 30 11.94 -17.58 5.55
N GLU A 31 11.57 -18.24 4.43
CA GLU A 31 10.81 -19.50 4.40
C GLU A 31 9.55 -19.45 5.28
N SER A 32 8.97 -18.25 5.41
CA SER A 32 7.77 -18.03 6.22
C SER A 32 6.63 -18.87 5.68
N SER A 33 5.86 -19.48 6.57
CA SER A 33 4.63 -20.18 6.19
C SER A 33 3.74 -19.27 5.35
N LEU A 34 3.20 -19.79 4.25
CA LEU A 34 2.33 -19.05 3.33
C LEU A 34 1.15 -18.38 4.06
N LEU A 35 0.65 -19.04 5.09
CA LEU A 35 -0.44 -18.57 5.96
C LEU A 35 -0.03 -17.32 6.77
N TRP A 36 1.22 -17.26 7.22
CA TRP A 36 1.79 -16.09 7.90
C TRP A 36 2.03 -14.92 6.94
N ALA A 37 2.42 -15.21 5.71
CA ALA A 37 2.55 -14.19 4.68
C ALA A 37 1.19 -13.55 4.34
N LEU A 38 0.12 -14.35 4.23
CA LEU A 38 -1.23 -13.87 3.94
C LEU A 38 -1.89 -13.15 5.11
N LEU A 39 -1.75 -13.66 6.33
CA LEU A 39 -2.37 -13.07 7.53
C LEU A 39 -1.52 -11.98 8.20
N ASN A 40 -0.40 -11.59 7.58
CA ASN A 40 0.45 -10.55 8.15
C ASN A 40 -0.33 -9.23 8.21
N PRO A 41 -0.54 -8.65 9.41
CA PRO A 41 -1.27 -7.39 9.55
C PRO A 41 -0.62 -6.24 8.75
N LEU A 42 0.70 -6.29 8.51
CA LEU A 42 1.39 -5.33 7.66
C LEU A 42 0.92 -5.39 6.20
N ASN A 43 0.63 -6.57 5.66
CA ASN A 43 0.10 -6.71 4.30
C ASN A 43 -1.30 -6.10 4.20
N PHE A 44 -2.16 -6.32 5.20
CA PHE A 44 -3.46 -5.67 5.25
C PHE A 44 -3.37 -4.15 5.33
N CYS A 45 -2.47 -3.61 6.17
CA CYS A 45 -2.25 -2.17 6.25
C CYS A 45 -1.72 -1.58 4.94
N LEU A 46 -0.79 -2.26 4.26
CA LEU A 46 -0.25 -1.80 2.97
C LEU A 46 -1.34 -1.80 1.89
N ILE A 47 -2.11 -2.87 1.78
CA ILE A 47 -3.21 -2.97 0.82
C ILE A 47 -4.28 -1.91 1.10
N PHE A 48 -4.65 -1.71 2.36
CA PHE A 48 -5.61 -0.68 2.75
C PHE A 48 -5.13 0.72 2.35
N ASN A 49 -3.86 1.06 2.60
CA ASN A 49 -3.28 2.34 2.21
C ASN A 49 -3.26 2.55 0.68
N ILE A 50 -3.00 1.49 -0.10
CA ILE A 50 -3.06 1.55 -1.56
C ILE A 50 -4.49 1.82 -2.03
N VAL A 51 -5.47 1.06 -1.54
CA VAL A 51 -6.89 1.22 -1.93
C VAL A 51 -7.42 2.59 -1.53
N PHE A 52 -7.12 3.04 -0.31
CA PHE A 52 -7.51 4.35 0.18
C PHE A 52 -6.86 5.47 -0.65
N GLY A 53 -5.56 5.35 -0.95
CA GLY A 53 -4.84 6.32 -1.78
C GLY A 53 -5.37 6.42 -3.21
N ILE A 54 -5.68 5.28 -3.85
CA ILE A 54 -6.28 5.26 -5.19
C ILE A 54 -7.68 5.89 -5.16
N THR A 55 -8.50 5.55 -4.16
CA THR A 55 -9.85 6.10 -4.01
C THR A 55 -9.82 7.61 -3.82
N TYR A 56 -8.87 8.12 -3.02
CA TYR A 56 -8.66 9.54 -2.80
C TYR A 56 -8.22 10.25 -4.09
N GLN A 57 -7.22 9.72 -4.80
CA GLN A 57 -6.77 10.23 -6.11
C GLN A 57 -7.91 10.36 -7.12
N ILE A 58 -8.74 9.32 -7.27
CA ILE A 58 -9.89 9.33 -8.19
C ILE A 58 -10.90 10.41 -7.78
N LYS A 59 -11.16 10.56 -6.48
CA LYS A 59 -12.12 11.55 -5.97
C LYS A 59 -11.64 13.00 -6.14
N THR A 60 -10.34 13.26 -5.93
CA THR A 60 -9.73 14.58 -6.15
C THR A 60 -9.74 14.94 -7.63
N LYS A 61 -9.30 14.04 -8.53
CA LYS A 61 -9.30 14.29 -9.98
C LYS A 61 -10.68 14.48 -10.61
N LYS A 62 -11.75 14.10 -9.92
CA LYS A 62 -13.14 14.28 -10.37
C LYS A 62 -13.75 15.61 -9.89
N LYS A 63 -13.07 16.29 -8.96
CA LYS A 63 -13.48 17.57 -8.36
C LYS A 63 -12.80 18.77 -9.03
N GLU A 64 -11.62 18.56 -9.60
CA GLU A 64 -11.01 19.45 -10.62
C GLU A 64 -11.70 19.31 -11.97
#